data_AF-A0A955H2E7-F1
#
_entry.id   AF-A0A955H2E7-F1
#
_cell.length_a   1.000
_cell.length_b   1.000
_cell.length_c   1.000
_cell.angle_alpha   90.00
_cell.angle_beta   90.00
_cell.angle_gamma   90.00
#
_symmetry.space_group_name_H-M   'P 1'
#
loop_
_entity.id
_entity.type
_entity.pdbx_description
1 polymer ?
#
loop_
_entity_poly.entity_id
_entity_poly.type
_entity_poly.pdbx_seq_one_letter_code
_entity_poly.pdbx_strand_id
1 'polypeptide(L)'
;MNLLFWGLTISMLGKVLLTIGVLIAHTELAHERKIDKLVLKSFRIEHSLTIAGLFFIVAGYAMEIYFYDFVSMLTCFGSDCALSAAAFLSQ
;
A
#
# COMPACT_ATOMS: atom_id res chain seq x y z
N MET A 1 5.33 19.45 0.55
CA MET A 1 5.39 17.99 0.30
C MET A 1 6.44 17.70 -0.76
N ASN A 2 7.35 16.77 -0.48
CA ASN A 2 8.52 16.47 -1.32
C ASN A 2 8.19 15.42 -2.40
N LEU A 3 9.01 15.32 -3.45
CA LEU A 3 8.92 14.32 -4.51
C LEU A 3 8.95 12.88 -3.95
N LEU A 4 9.72 12.66 -2.87
CA LEU A 4 9.78 11.37 -2.18
C LEU A 4 8.41 10.94 -1.63
N PHE A 5 7.68 11.84 -0.97
CA PHE A 5 6.34 11.55 -0.44
C PHE A 5 5.38 11.09 -1.55
N TRP A 6 5.35 11.84 -2.64
CA TRP A 6 4.52 11.50 -3.80
C TRP A 6 4.95 10.19 -4.45
N GLY A 7 6.25 9.94 -4.56
CA GLY A 7 6.80 8.68 -5.08
C GLY A 7 6.34 7.47 -4.26
N LEU A 8 6.46 7.55 -2.92
CA LEU A 8 6.01 6.49 -2.01
C LEU A 8 4.48 6.29 -2.07
N THR A 9 3.72 7.38 -2.07
CA THR A 9 2.25 7.35 -2.15
C THR A 9 1.77 6.70 -3.45
N ILE A 10 2.32 7.13 -4.60
CA ILE A 10 1.97 6.59 -5.91
C ILE A 10 2.40 5.11 -6.02
N SER A 11 3.57 4.76 -5.46
CA SER A 11 4.04 3.37 -5.42
C SER A 11 3.08 2.47 -4.62
N MET A 12 2.66 2.91 -3.43
CA MET A 12 1.70 2.20 -2.59
C MET A 12 0.37 2.01 -3.32
N LEU A 13 -0.19 3.09 -3.90
CA LEU A 13 -1.44 3.03 -4.66
C LEU A 13 -1.34 2.07 -5.85
N GLY A 14 -0.23 2.10 -6.60
CA GLY A 14 0.00 1.19 -7.73
C GLY A 14 0.02 -0.28 -7.31
N LYS A 15 0.69 -0.59 -6.19
CA LYS A 15 0.71 -1.95 -5.62
C LYS A 15 -0.69 -2.39 -5.18
N VAL A 16 -1.44 -1.52 -4.50
CA VAL A 16 -2.82 -1.80 -4.08
C VAL A 16 -3.73 -2.08 -5.27
N LEU A 17 -3.67 -1.25 -6.33
CA LEU A 17 -4.45 -1.49 -7.55
C LEU A 17 -4.12 -2.83 -8.19
N LEU A 18 -2.83 -3.17 -8.29
CA LEU A 18 -2.39 -4.48 -8.80
C LEU A 18 -2.95 -5.62 -7.96
N THR A 19 -2.86 -5.52 -6.63
CA THR A 19 -3.37 -6.55 -5.72
C THR A 19 -4.88 -6.71 -5.85
N ILE A 20 -5.64 -5.62 -5.94
CA ILE A 20 -7.10 -5.65 -6.15
C ILE A 20 -7.43 -6.29 -7.51
N GLY A 21 -6.72 -5.92 -8.57
CA GLY A 21 -6.93 -6.49 -9.91
C GLY A 21 -6.72 -8.00 -9.94
N VAL A 22 -5.68 -8.49 -9.27
CA VAL A 22 -5.42 -9.93 -9.10
C VAL A 22 -6.56 -10.60 -8.32
N LEU A 23 -7.00 -9.99 -7.21
CA LEU A 23 -8.10 -10.49 -6.40
C LEU A 23 -9.41 -10.65 -7.20
N ILE A 24 -9.75 -9.64 -8.01
CA ILE A 24 -10.94 -9.66 -8.88
C ILE A 24 -10.82 -10.79 -9.92
N ALA A 25 -9.67 -10.91 -10.57
CA ALA A 25 -9.43 -11.97 -11.55
C ALA A 25 -9.58 -13.36 -10.92
N HIS A 26 -9.06 -13.56 -9.71
CA HIS A 26 -9.22 -14.82 -8.99
C HIS A 26 -10.67 -15.10 -8.59
N THR A 27 -11.43 -14.09 -8.16
CA THR A 27 -12.85 -14.29 -7.79
C THR A 27 -13.69 -14.70 -8.99
N GLU A 28 -13.42 -14.14 -10.17
CA GLU A 28 -14.16 -14.48 -11.39
C GLU A 28 -13.85 -15.90 -11.86
N LEU A 29 -12.56 -16.28 -11.84
CA LEU A 29 -12.12 -17.65 -12.15
C LEU A 29 -12.66 -18.69 -11.17
N ALA A 30 -12.77 -18.34 -9.89
CA ALA A 30 -13.36 -19.22 -8.88
C ALA A 30 -14.89 -19.38 -9.05
N HIS A 31 -15.57 -18.36 -9.57
CA HIS A 31 -17.02 -18.38 -9.78
C HIS A 31 -17.46 -19.31 -10.91
N GLU A 32 -16.64 -19.49 -11.96
CA GLU A 32 -16.97 -20.36 -13.10
C GLU A 32 -17.09 -21.87 -12.75
N ARG A 33 -16.80 -22.29 -11.52
CA ARG A 33 -17.19 -23.57 -10.87
C ARG A 33 -16.98 -24.89 -11.63
N LYS A 34 -16.28 -24.90 -12.77
CA LYS A 34 -15.86 -26.12 -13.49
C LYS A 34 -14.58 -26.74 -12.93
N ILE A 35 -14.02 -26.18 -11.86
CA ILE A 35 -12.67 -26.51 -11.41
C ILE A 35 -12.69 -27.45 -10.19
N ASP A 36 -11.79 -28.44 -10.24
CA ASP A 36 -11.60 -29.51 -9.26
C ASP A 36 -11.39 -29.00 -7.82
N LYS A 37 -11.80 -29.80 -6.82
CA LYS A 37 -11.71 -29.49 -5.37
C LYS A 37 -10.27 -29.20 -4.93
N LEU A 38 -9.28 -29.81 -5.60
CA LEU A 38 -7.86 -29.58 -5.33
C LEU A 38 -7.45 -28.15 -5.68
N VAL A 39 -8.03 -27.59 -6.75
CA VAL A 39 -7.79 -26.21 -7.18
C VAL A 39 -8.49 -25.21 -6.26
N LEU A 40 -9.70 -25.51 -5.77
CA LEU A 40 -10.38 -24.66 -4.78
C LEU A 40 -9.57 -24.50 -3.47
N LYS A 41 -8.83 -25.54 -3.06
CA LYS A 41 -7.94 -25.44 -1.89
C LYS A 41 -6.73 -24.56 -2.17
N SER A 42 -6.14 -24.68 -3.36
CA SER A 42 -5.04 -23.80 -3.82
C SER A 42 -5.49 -22.34 -3.84
N PHE A 43 -6.67 -22.06 -4.40
CA PHE A 43 -7.26 -20.71 -4.44
C PHE A 43 -7.42 -20.09 -3.06
N ARG A 44 -7.78 -20.88 -2.03
CA ARG A 44 -7.91 -20.35 -0.66
C ARG A 44 -6.57 -19.92 -0.07
N ILE A 45 -5.51 -20.69 -0.32
CA ILE A 45 -4.14 -20.34 0.12
C ILE A 45 -3.67 -19.10 -0.62
N GLU A 46 -3.87 -19.05 -1.94
CA GLU A 46 -3.49 -17.93 -2.79
C GLU A 46 -4.22 -16.64 -2.39
N HIS A 47 -5.53 -16.69 -2.19
CA HIS A 47 -6.33 -15.57 -1.71
C HIS A 47 -5.85 -15.07 -0.33
N SER A 48 -5.52 -15.98 0.59
CA SER A 48 -4.97 -15.61 1.91
C SER A 48 -3.61 -14.93 1.79
N LEU A 49 -2.74 -15.39 0.89
CA LEU A 49 -1.45 -14.78 0.60
C LEU A 49 -1.60 -13.39 -0.01
N THR A 50 -2.53 -13.22 -0.95
CA THR A 50 -2.83 -11.93 -1.58
C THR A 50 -3.35 -10.92 -0.56
N ILE A 51 -4.24 -11.33 0.35
CA ILE A 51 -4.71 -10.47 1.45
C ILE A 51 -3.58 -10.12 2.41
N ALA A 52 -2.75 -11.10 2.79
CA ALA A 52 -1.59 -10.85 3.65
C ALA A 52 -0.60 -9.86 2.98
N GLY A 53 -0.38 -10.00 1.67
CA GLY A 53 0.44 -9.07 0.88
C GLY A 53 -0.14 -7.66 0.85
N LEU A 54 -1.46 -7.52 0.65
CA LEU A 54 -2.15 -6.23 0.72
C LEU A 54 -1.94 -5.57 2.09
N PHE A 55 -2.09 -6.35 3.16
CA PHE A 55 -1.85 -5.87 4.52
C PHE A 55 -0.41 -5.37 4.71
N PHE A 56 0.60 -6.11 4.22
CA PHE A 56 2.00 -5.67 4.30
C PHE A 56 2.30 -4.41 3.48
N ILE A 57 1.66 -4.24 2.32
CA ILE A 57 1.80 -3.02 1.52
C ILE A 57 1.30 -1.80 2.32
N VAL A 58 0.10 -1.90 2.91
CA VAL A 58 -0.48 -0.81 3.69
C VAL A 58 0.33 -0.53 4.96
N ALA A 59 0.74 -1.59 5.68
CA ALA A 59 1.55 -1.46 6.88
C ALA A 59 2.92 -0.84 6.59
N GLY A 60 3.58 -1.26 5.50
CA GLY A 60 4.86 -0.69 5.06
C GLY A 60 4.77 0.80 4.78
N TYR A 61 3.71 1.23 4.09
CA TYR A 61 3.49 2.66 3.82
C TYR A 61 3.22 3.46 5.10
N ALA A 62 2.50 2.90 6.08
CA ALA A 62 2.34 3.53 7.39
C ALA A 62 3.68 3.69 8.13
N MET A 63 4.55 2.68 8.06
CA MET A 63 5.91 2.75 8.62
C MET A 63 6.76 3.81 7.91
N GLU A 64 6.67 3.93 6.58
CA GLU A 64 7.35 4.97 5.80
C GLU A 64 6.89 6.37 6.20
N ILE A 65 5.57 6.59 6.34
CA ILE A 65 5.02 7.87 6.80
C ILE A 65 5.57 8.26 8.17
N TYR A 66 5.63 7.30 9.09
CA TYR A 66 6.14 7.52 10.44
C TYR A 66 7.65 7.79 10.46
N PHE A 67 8.43 7.00 9.71
CA PHE A 67 9.89 7.13 9.67
C PHE A 67 10.34 8.47 9.06
N TYR A 68 9.68 8.91 7.98
CA TYR A 68 9.96 10.18 7.34
C TYR A 68 9.17 11.35 7.95
N ASP A 69 8.54 11.17 9.12
CA ASP A 69 7.83 12.23 9.86
C ASP A 69 6.90 13.11 8.98
N PHE A 70 6.30 12.51 7.95
CA PHE A 70 5.40 13.25 7.05
C PHE A 70 4.13 13.72 7.79
N VAL A 71 3.82 13.10 8.93
CA VAL A 71 2.70 13.46 9.81
C VAL A 71 2.88 14.88 10.36
N SER A 72 4.09 15.21 10.84
CA SER A 72 4.39 16.54 11.36
C SER A 72 4.26 17.63 10.30
N MET A 73 4.56 17.30 9.03
CA MET A 73 4.32 18.20 7.90
C MET A 73 2.85 18.34 7.48
N LEU A 74 1.98 17.37 7.80
CA LEU A 74 0.54 17.47 7.53
C LEU A 74 -0.19 18.27 8.62
N THR A 75 0.33 18.26 9.85
CA THR A 75 -0.28 18.94 11.00
C THR A 75 0.32 20.30 11.34
N CYS A 76 1.39 20.71 10.65
CA CYS A 76 2.01 22.02 10.88
C CYS A 76 1.22 23.14 10.17
N PHE A 77 1.19 24.32 10.80
CA PHE A 77 0.63 25.55 10.23
C PHE A 77 1.58 26.72 10.48
N GLY A 78 1.73 27.62 9.51
CA GLY A 78 2.54 28.84 9.67
C GLY A 78 4.06 28.58 9.75
N SER A 79 4.75 29.28 10.66
CA SER A 79 6.22 29.26 10.80
C SER A 79 6.79 27.89 11.15
N ASP A 80 6.01 27.04 11.81
CA ASP A 80 6.44 25.70 12.23
C ASP A 80 6.66 24.78 11.02
N CYS A 81 5.85 24.93 9.95
CA CYS A 81 6.07 24.21 8.70
C CYS A 81 7.38 24.60 8.01
N ALA A 82 7.81 25.87 8.11
CA ALA A 82 9.02 26.34 7.45
C ALA A 82 10.27 25.73 8.08
N LEU A 83 10.29 25.56 9.41
CA LEU A 83 11.36 24.88 10.14
C LEU A 83 11.40 23.38 9.83
N SER A 84 10.25 22.69 9.82
CA SER A 84 10.17 21.27 9.46
C SER A 84 10.58 21.02 8.01
N ALA A 85 10.20 21.91 7.09
CA ALA A 85 10.60 21.84 5.68
C ALA A 85 12.11 22.08 5.50
N ALA A 86 12.70 23.03 6.24
CA ALA A 86 14.13 23.31 6.19
C ALA A 86 14.96 22.14 6.74
N ALA A 87 14.53 21.52 7.84
CA ALA A 87 15.18 20.33 8.39
C ALA A 87 15.23 19.17 7.38
N PHE A 88 14.14 18.98 6.63
CA PHE A 88 14.03 17.94 5.59
C PHE A 88 14.84 18.22 4.32
N LEU A 89 15.05 19.48 3.96
CA LEU A 89 15.90 19.87 2.81
C LEU A 89 17.39 19.88 3.16
N SER A 90 17.73 19.86 4.45
CA SER A 90 19.11 19.83 4.95
C SER A 90 19.69 18.43 5.19
N GLN A 91 18.86 17.37 5.08
CA GLN A 91 19.29 15.97 5.03
C GLN A 91 19.59 15.55 3.58
#